data_AF-A0A6M3J3B6-F1
#
_entry.id   AF-A0A6M3J3B6-F1
#
_cell.length_a   1.000
_cell.length_b   1.000
_cell.length_c   1.000
_cell.angle_alpha   90.00
_cell.angle_beta   90.00
_cell.angle_gamma   90.00
#
_symmetry.space_group_name_H-M   'P 1'
#
loop_
_entity.id
_entity.type
_entity.pdbx_description
1 polymer ?
#
loop_
_entity_poly.entity_id
_entity_poly.type
_entity_poly.pdbx_seq_one_letter_code
_entity_poly.pdbx_strand_id
1 'polypeptide(L)'
;MKHIEEKAKEVGLKVVKSEAGDIYVEGPAENVAAFRAQFQAAEQAAIKEFNSSGLQPVEYKTLVRPEVVEKKTAGGIYIPEITHEREELAQVIATLIAVGGNAFDGWSGQVPKTGQRVYVAKYAGIRVKGVDGRQYQIISDKDISAIITKET
;
A
#
# COMPACT_ATOMS: atom_id res chain seq x y z
N MET A 1 -5.34 13.36 -10.62
CA MET A 1 -4.88 14.75 -10.84
C MET A 1 -6.04 15.65 -11.27
N LYS A 2 -6.65 15.47 -12.45
CA LYS A 2 -7.80 16.29 -12.91
C LYS A 2 -8.98 16.39 -11.93
N HIS A 3 -9.29 15.29 -11.22
CA HIS A 3 -10.42 15.22 -10.30
C HIS A 3 -10.23 16.00 -8.98
N ILE A 4 -8.99 16.35 -8.62
CA ILE A 4 -8.66 17.11 -7.40
C ILE A 4 -8.75 18.62 -7.70
N GLU A 5 -8.24 19.03 -8.87
CA GLU A 5 -8.27 20.42 -9.33
C GLU A 5 -9.69 20.92 -9.57
N GLU A 6 -10.56 20.06 -10.11
CA GLU A 6 -11.97 20.38 -10.37
C GLU A 6 -12.77 20.57 -9.07
N LYS A 7 -12.62 19.64 -8.11
CA LYS A 7 -13.28 19.73 -6.79
C LYS A 7 -12.77 20.88 -5.94
N ALA A 8 -11.47 21.20 -6.00
CA ALA A 8 -10.92 22.34 -5.28
C ALA A 8 -11.50 23.68 -5.78
N LYS A 9 -11.71 23.80 -7.10
CA LYS A 9 -12.28 25.00 -7.71
C LYS A 9 -13.74 25.24 -7.32
N GLU A 10 -14.50 24.18 -7.08
CA GLU A 10 -15.91 24.22 -6.64
C GLU A 10 -16.07 24.77 -5.21
N VAL A 11 -15.05 24.58 -4.35
CA VAL A 11 -15.02 25.06 -2.95
C VAL A 11 -14.22 26.37 -2.81
N GLY A 12 -13.88 27.01 -3.92
CA GLY A 12 -13.14 28.29 -3.94
C GLY A 12 -11.66 28.17 -3.55
N LEU A 13 -11.08 26.97 -3.65
CA LEU A 13 -9.70 26.68 -3.29
C LEU A 13 -8.81 26.64 -4.53
N LYS A 14 -7.61 27.21 -4.42
CA LYS A 14 -6.57 27.12 -5.45
C LYS A 14 -5.60 26.00 -5.10
N VAL A 15 -5.43 25.05 -6.02
CA VAL A 15 -4.40 24.02 -5.92
C VAL A 15 -3.10 24.59 -6.49
N VAL A 16 -2.09 24.75 -5.65
CA VAL A 16 -0.78 25.31 -6.00
C VAL A 16 0.25 24.20 -5.94
N LYS A 17 1.07 24.07 -6.99
CA LYS A 17 2.23 23.17 -6.99
C LYS A 17 3.47 23.94 -6.58
N SER A 18 4.14 23.47 -5.53
CA SER A 18 5.47 23.93 -5.16
C SER A 18 6.51 23.43 -6.15
N GLU A 19 7.62 24.17 -6.30
CA GLU A 19 8.79 23.77 -7.10
C GLU A 19 9.41 22.44 -6.62
N ALA A 20 9.12 22.01 -5.38
CA ALA A 20 9.52 20.71 -4.82
C ALA A 20 8.58 19.55 -5.21
N GLY A 21 7.50 19.80 -5.97
CA GLY A 21 6.53 18.78 -6.37
C GLY A 21 5.38 18.56 -5.39
N ASP A 22 5.41 19.22 -4.23
CA ASP A 22 4.33 19.17 -3.23
C ASP A 22 3.10 19.97 -3.68
N ILE A 23 1.92 19.43 -3.38
CA ILE A 23 0.63 20.03 -3.75
C ILE A 23 0.02 20.68 -2.51
N TYR A 24 -0.16 22.00 -2.54
CA TYR A 24 -0.81 22.78 -1.49
C TYR A 24 -2.16 23.31 -1.96
N VAL A 25 -3.11 23.43 -1.03
CA VAL A 25 -4.44 23.97 -1.30
C VAL A 25 -4.58 25.27 -0.53
N GLU A 26 -4.67 26.39 -1.24
CA GLU A 26 -4.82 27.74 -0.67
C GLU A 26 -6.28 28.21 -0.72
N GLY A 27 -6.76 28.78 0.38
CA GLY A 27 -8.08 29.38 0.50
C GLY A 27 -8.52 29.54 1.96
N PRO A 28 -9.79 29.87 2.22
CA PRO A 28 -10.30 30.08 3.58
C PRO A 28 -10.03 28.85 4.45
N ALA A 29 -9.54 29.05 5.69
CA ALA A 29 -9.10 27.97 6.57
C ALA A 29 -10.17 26.89 6.79
N GLU A 30 -11.45 27.28 6.88
CA GLU A 30 -12.59 26.36 6.98
C GLU A 30 -12.75 25.48 5.73
N ASN A 31 -12.55 26.05 4.54
CA ASN A 31 -12.67 25.33 3.27
C ASN A 31 -11.49 24.38 3.06
N VAL A 32 -10.28 24.78 3.47
CA VAL A 32 -9.08 23.91 3.42
C VAL A 32 -9.22 22.74 4.39
N ALA A 33 -9.75 22.97 5.60
CA ALA A 33 -10.00 21.92 6.58
C ALA A 33 -11.07 20.94 6.11
N ALA A 34 -12.19 21.43 5.57
CA ALA A 34 -13.26 20.60 5.02
C ALA A 34 -12.79 19.78 3.81
N PHE A 35 -11.98 20.38 2.92
CA PHE A 35 -11.41 19.69 1.76
C PHE A 35 -10.41 18.61 2.18
N ARG A 36 -9.51 18.91 3.13
CA ARG A 36 -8.59 17.91 3.70
C ARG A 36 -9.34 16.77 4.38
N ALA A 37 -10.38 17.07 5.16
CA ALA A 37 -11.20 16.06 5.83
C ALA A 37 -11.98 15.18 4.85
N GLN A 38 -12.58 15.74 3.80
CA GLN A 38 -13.24 14.97 2.75
C GLN A 38 -12.25 14.11 1.95
N PHE A 39 -11.06 14.64 1.66
CA PHE A 39 -10.04 13.89 0.92
C PHE A 39 -9.45 12.77 1.76
N GLN A 40 -9.14 13.03 3.04
CA GLN A 40 -8.70 12.01 3.99
C GLN A 40 -9.78 10.95 4.23
N ALA A 41 -11.06 11.34 4.32
CA ALA A 41 -12.16 10.38 4.46
C ALA A 41 -12.33 9.52 3.20
N ALA A 42 -12.18 10.10 2.00
CA ALA A 42 -12.23 9.36 0.73
C ALA A 42 -11.02 8.42 0.56
N GLU A 43 -9.83 8.85 0.96
CA GLU A 43 -8.61 8.03 0.96
C GLU A 43 -8.73 6.87 1.95
N GLN A 44 -9.21 7.14 3.17
CA GLN A 44 -9.49 6.11 4.17
C GLN A 44 -10.62 5.15 3.75
N ALA A 45 -11.65 5.64 3.06
CA ALA A 45 -12.72 4.79 2.51
C ALA A 45 -12.20 3.88 1.38
N ALA A 46 -11.34 4.40 0.49
CA ALA A 46 -10.72 3.59 -0.56
C ALA A 46 -9.76 2.53 0.03
N ILE A 47 -9.02 2.85 1.09
CA ILE A 47 -8.20 1.89 1.83
C ILE A 47 -9.07 0.81 2.49
N LYS A 48 -10.24 1.18 3.03
CA LYS A 48 -11.19 0.24 3.63
C LYS A 48 -11.79 -0.73 2.59
N GLU A 49 -12.00 -0.28 1.36
CA GLU A 49 -12.52 -1.14 0.28
C GLU A 49 -11.50 -2.18 -0.20
N PHE A 50 -10.20 -1.85 -0.19
CA PHE A 50 -9.14 -2.77 -0.61
C PHE A 50 -8.66 -3.72 0.50
N ASN A 51 -8.91 -3.38 1.77
CA ASN A 51 -8.42 -4.13 2.92
C ASN A 51 -9.52 -5.01 3.58
N SER A 52 -9.65 -6.26 3.13
CA SER A 52 -10.54 -7.26 3.73
C SER A 52 -10.04 -7.86 5.05
N SER A 53 -8.82 -7.56 5.47
CA SER A 53 -8.17 -8.23 6.60
C SER A 53 -8.71 -7.81 7.97
N GLY A 54 -9.39 -6.67 8.05
CA GLY A 54 -9.79 -6.05 9.33
C GLY A 54 -8.61 -5.50 10.15
N LEU A 55 -7.41 -5.46 9.58
CA LEU A 55 -6.19 -5.00 10.24
C LEU A 55 -5.80 -3.62 9.72
N GLN A 56 -5.58 -2.68 10.63
CA GLN A 56 -5.09 -1.35 10.30
C GLN A 56 -3.67 -1.16 10.86
N PRO A 57 -2.64 -1.04 10.01
CA PRO A 57 -1.30 -0.72 10.49
C PRO A 57 -1.27 0.71 11.07
N VAL A 58 -0.39 0.93 12.06
CA VAL A 58 -0.24 2.21 12.78
C VAL A 58 1.19 2.74 12.64
N GLU A 59 1.42 4.02 12.96
CA GLU A 59 2.74 4.63 12.94
C GLU A 59 3.42 4.45 11.56
N TYR A 60 4.71 4.08 11.55
CA TYR A 60 5.55 3.80 10.39
C TYR A 60 5.40 2.35 9.86
N LYS A 61 4.27 1.69 10.12
CA LYS A 61 4.05 0.29 9.73
C LYS A 61 3.25 0.19 8.46
N THR A 62 3.44 -0.92 7.74
CA THR A 62 2.67 -1.28 6.55
C THR A 62 2.13 -2.69 6.69
N LEU A 63 0.99 -2.94 6.06
CA LEU A 63 0.36 -4.25 5.99
C LEU A 63 0.56 -4.79 4.58
N VAL A 64 1.21 -5.93 4.47
CA VAL A 64 1.46 -6.61 3.19
C VAL A 64 0.86 -8.01 3.20
N ARG A 65 0.51 -8.51 2.01
CA ARG A 65 0.06 -9.88 1.80
C ARG A 65 1.12 -10.62 0.99
N PRO A 66 1.88 -11.56 1.59
CA PRO A 66 2.83 -12.38 0.87
C PRO A 66 2.17 -13.16 -0.27
N GLU A 67 2.92 -13.41 -1.35
CA GLU A 67 2.45 -14.30 -2.39
C GLU A 67 2.48 -15.75 -1.94
N VAL A 68 1.44 -16.49 -2.29
CA VAL A 68 1.36 -17.92 -2.01
C VAL A 68 1.77 -18.64 -3.29
N VAL A 69 2.82 -19.47 -3.23
CA VAL A 69 3.10 -20.43 -4.30
C VAL A 69 2.08 -21.56 -4.19
N GLU A 70 1.12 -21.60 -5.11
CA GLU A 70 0.17 -22.70 -5.17
C GLU A 70 0.91 -24.02 -5.46
N LYS A 71 0.85 -24.96 -4.52
CA LYS A 71 1.29 -26.35 -4.72
C LYS A 71 0.18 -27.07 -5.50
N LYS A 72 0.18 -26.98 -6.84
CA LYS A 72 -0.75 -27.77 -7.66
C LYS A 72 -0.60 -29.27 -7.35
N THR A 73 -1.61 -29.86 -6.71
CA THR A 73 -1.90 -31.31 -6.80
C THR A 73 -3.41 -31.50 -6.84
N ALA A 74 -3.96 -31.75 -8.03
CA ALA A 74 -5.36 -32.16 -8.18
C ALA A 74 -5.53 -33.29 -9.22
N GLY A 75 -4.45 -33.90 -9.71
CA GLY A 75 -4.52 -34.87 -10.81
C GLY A 75 -3.44 -35.96 -10.83
N GLY A 76 -2.71 -36.18 -9.74
CA GLY A 76 -1.78 -37.32 -9.62
C GLY A 76 -0.55 -37.29 -10.54
N ILE A 77 -0.38 -36.27 -11.39
CA ILE A 77 0.84 -36.08 -12.20
C ILE A 77 1.69 -35.01 -11.53
N TYR A 78 2.87 -35.42 -11.09
CA TYR A 78 3.91 -34.56 -10.54
C TYR A 78 4.55 -33.75 -11.68
N ILE A 79 4.33 -32.44 -11.68
CA ILE A 79 4.97 -31.48 -12.60
C ILE A 79 6.16 -30.89 -11.84
N PRO A 80 7.35 -30.83 -12.46
CA PRO A 80 8.62 -30.95 -11.76
C PRO A 80 8.89 -29.77 -10.82
N GLU A 81 9.47 -30.13 -9.68
CA GLU A 81 10.24 -29.32 -8.73
C GLU A 81 9.74 -27.88 -8.57
N ILE A 82 8.97 -27.65 -7.50
CA ILE A 82 8.96 -26.32 -6.90
C ILE A 82 10.41 -26.04 -6.52
N THR A 83 11.12 -25.28 -7.35
CA THR A 83 12.52 -24.99 -7.08
C THR A 83 12.61 -24.15 -5.81
N HIS A 84 13.63 -24.40 -5.01
CA HIS A 84 13.91 -23.61 -3.80
C HIS A 84 13.83 -22.11 -4.10
N GLU A 85 14.31 -21.68 -5.27
CA GLU A 85 14.24 -20.30 -5.76
C GLU A 85 12.82 -19.73 -5.83
N ARG A 86 11.81 -20.49 -6.30
CA ARG A 86 10.42 -19.98 -6.39
C ARG A 86 9.77 -19.89 -5.01
N GLU A 87 10.07 -20.83 -4.11
CA GLU A 87 9.62 -20.75 -2.72
C GLU A 87 10.28 -19.58 -1.99
N GLU A 88 11.56 -19.32 -2.24
CA GLU A 88 12.27 -18.17 -1.68
C GLU A 88 11.73 -16.84 -2.20
N LEU A 89 11.45 -16.74 -3.49
CA LEU A 89 10.88 -15.54 -4.10
C LEU A 89 9.49 -15.22 -3.52
N ALA A 90 8.64 -16.21 -3.30
CA ALA A 90 7.33 -15.97 -2.71
C ALA A 90 7.39 -15.53 -1.23
N GLN A 91 8.48 -15.83 -0.52
CA GLN A 91 8.70 -15.34 0.84
C GLN A 91 9.13 -13.87 0.89
N VAL A 92 9.58 -13.30 -0.25
CA VAL A 92 10.03 -11.91 -0.33
C VAL A 92 9.12 -11.02 -1.16
N ILE A 93 8.27 -11.57 -2.03
CA ILE A 93 7.29 -10.80 -2.81
C ILE A 93 5.97 -10.71 -2.04
N ALA A 94 5.49 -9.47 -1.85
CA ALA A 94 4.22 -9.22 -1.21
C ALA A 94 3.44 -8.10 -1.92
N THR A 95 2.12 -8.11 -1.79
CA THR A 95 1.25 -7.00 -2.22
C THR A 95 1.03 -6.05 -1.04
N LEU A 96 1.24 -4.75 -1.23
CA LEU A 96 0.95 -3.73 -0.22
C LEU A 96 -0.58 -3.56 -0.07
N ILE A 97 -1.12 -3.79 1.12
CA ILE A 97 -2.56 -3.78 1.38
C ILE A 97 -2.98 -2.47 2.04
N ALA A 98 -2.23 -2.05 3.06
CA ALA A 98 -2.50 -0.82 3.79
C ALA A 98 -1.21 -0.19 4.33
N VAL A 99 -1.26 1.10 4.62
CA VAL A 99 -0.15 1.89 5.17
C VAL A 99 -0.61 2.58 6.45
N GLY A 100 0.28 2.67 7.44
CA GLY A 100 0.04 3.42 8.67
C GLY A 100 0.08 4.93 8.40
N GLY A 101 -0.49 5.73 9.31
CA GLY A 101 -0.62 7.18 9.11
C GLY A 101 0.70 7.93 8.93
N ASN A 102 1.80 7.42 9.52
CA ASN A 102 3.14 8.01 9.41
C ASN A 102 4.07 7.18 8.51
N ALA A 103 3.56 6.13 7.85
CA ALA A 103 4.38 5.30 6.99
C ALA A 103 4.91 6.12 5.82
N PHE A 104 6.20 5.95 5.51
CA PHE A 104 6.91 6.70 4.47
C PHE A 104 7.06 8.21 4.73
N ASP A 105 6.78 8.70 5.95
CA ASP A 105 7.11 10.07 6.31
C ASP A 105 8.64 10.27 6.29
N GLY A 106 9.08 11.31 5.59
CA GLY A 106 10.51 11.55 5.31
C GLY A 106 11.17 10.59 4.31
N TRP A 107 10.40 9.77 3.58
CA TRP A 107 10.96 8.87 2.57
C TRP A 107 11.40 9.65 1.31
N SER A 108 12.64 9.43 0.88
CA SER A 108 13.15 10.02 -0.37
C SER A 108 12.92 9.08 -1.56
N GLY A 109 12.25 9.60 -2.60
CA GLY A 109 12.00 8.87 -3.84
C GLY A 109 10.58 8.32 -3.97
N GLN A 110 10.43 7.23 -4.73
CA GLN A 110 9.12 6.70 -5.09
C GLN A 110 8.50 5.90 -3.92
N VAL A 111 7.39 6.41 -3.40
CA VAL A 111 6.60 5.74 -2.36
C VAL A 111 5.69 4.66 -2.98
N PRO A 112 5.69 3.43 -2.45
CA PRO A 112 4.78 2.38 -2.91
C PRO A 112 3.33 2.70 -2.54
N LYS A 113 2.42 2.38 -3.46
CA LYS A 113 0.98 2.57 -3.28
C LYS A 113 0.30 1.27 -2.89
N THR A 114 -0.83 1.37 -2.19
CA THR A 114 -1.70 0.23 -1.94
C THR A 114 -2.07 -0.46 -3.26
N GLY A 115 -2.05 -1.79 -3.25
CA GLY A 115 -2.22 -2.65 -4.41
C GLY A 115 -0.95 -2.96 -5.21
N GLN A 116 0.18 -2.27 -4.96
CA GLN A 116 1.43 -2.59 -5.66
C GLN A 116 2.12 -3.83 -5.09
N ARG A 117 2.80 -4.57 -5.98
CA ARG A 117 3.70 -5.66 -5.61
C ARG A 117 5.05 -5.06 -5.23
N VAL A 118 5.59 -5.52 -4.10
CA VAL A 118 6.83 -5.03 -3.52
C VAL A 118 7.69 -6.19 -3.04
N TYR A 119 9.01 -5.99 -3.04
CA TYR A 119 9.93 -6.86 -2.31
C TYR A 119 10.06 -6.38 -0.87
N VAL A 120 9.94 -7.32 0.06
CA VAL A 120 10.03 -7.09 1.50
C VAL A 120 11.13 -7.96 2.10
N ALA A 121 11.71 -7.50 3.20
CA ALA A 121 12.68 -8.31 3.94
C ALA A 121 12.04 -9.62 4.44
N LYS A 122 12.63 -10.75 4.04
CA LYS A 122 12.15 -12.14 4.26
C LYS A 122 11.71 -12.44 5.70
N TYR A 123 12.42 -11.87 6.69
CA TYR A 123 12.23 -12.14 8.11
C TYR A 123 11.74 -10.92 8.91
N ALA A 124 11.33 -9.85 8.24
CA ALA A 124 10.89 -8.64 8.93
C ALA A 124 9.44 -8.75 9.42
N GLY A 125 9.14 -8.07 10.53
CA GLY A 125 7.78 -7.85 10.99
C GLY A 125 7.07 -9.08 11.56
N ILE A 126 5.73 -9.00 11.62
CA ILE A 126 4.88 -9.94 12.34
C ILE A 126 3.86 -10.55 11.38
N ARG A 127 3.77 -11.88 11.34
CA ARG A 127 2.74 -12.59 10.58
C ARG A 127 1.44 -12.67 11.37
N VAL A 128 0.35 -12.26 10.74
CA VAL A 128 -0.97 -12.16 11.36
C VAL A 128 -2.03 -12.74 10.44
N LYS A 129 -3.12 -13.26 11.01
CA LYS A 129 -4.27 -13.74 10.26
C LYS A 129 -5.36 -12.67 10.27
N GLY A 130 -5.83 -12.28 9.10
CA GLY A 130 -6.95 -11.35 8.96
C GLY A 130 -8.29 -11.99 9.36
N VAL A 131 -9.31 -11.16 9.55
CA VAL A 131 -10.68 -11.62 9.83
C VAL A 131 -11.30 -12.39 8.66
N ASP A 132 -10.78 -12.18 7.45
CA ASP A 132 -11.10 -12.93 6.23
C ASP A 132 -10.40 -14.31 6.17
N GLY A 133 -9.62 -14.65 7.19
CA GLY A 133 -8.91 -15.91 7.31
C GLY A 133 -7.63 -16.03 6.50
N ARG A 134 -7.21 -14.96 5.81
CA ARG A 134 -5.97 -14.95 5.02
C ARG A 134 -4.75 -14.56 5.87
N GLN A 135 -3.56 -14.94 5.42
CA GLN A 135 -2.31 -14.54 6.06
C GLN A 135 -1.81 -13.20 5.54
N TYR A 136 -1.40 -12.36 6.46
CA TYR A 136 -0.80 -11.05 6.22
C TYR A 136 0.47 -10.91 7.04
N GLN A 137 1.25 -9.88 6.72
CA GLN A 137 2.47 -9.54 7.42
C GLN A 137 2.51 -8.03 7.66
N ILE A 138 2.76 -7.64 8.91
CA ILE A 138 2.94 -6.24 9.28
C ILE A 138 4.43 -5.97 9.37
N ILE A 139 4.96 -5.09 8.53
CA ILE A 139 6.39 -4.74 8.49
C ILE A 139 6.58 -3.23 8.72
N SER A 140 7.81 -2.80 9.01
CA SER A 140 8.10 -1.37 8.91
C SER A 140 8.10 -0.95 7.44
N ASP A 141 7.71 0.27 7.16
CA ASP A 141 7.92 0.90 5.86
C ASP A 141 9.35 0.68 5.32
N LYS A 142 10.37 0.86 6.16
CA LYS A 142 11.80 0.70 5.81
C LYS A 142 12.19 -0.71 5.37
N ASP A 143 11.38 -1.72 5.66
CA ASP A 143 11.64 -3.11 5.25
C ASP A 143 11.24 -3.38 3.79
N ILE A 144 10.59 -2.41 3.12
CA ILE A 144 10.25 -2.48 1.71
C ILE A 144 11.48 -2.12 0.88
N SER A 145 11.99 -3.10 0.13
CA SER A 145 13.25 -3.00 -0.59
C SER A 145 13.10 -2.55 -2.05
N ALA A 146 11.98 -2.90 -2.71
CA ALA A 146 11.75 -2.52 -4.09
C ALA A 146 10.26 -2.55 -4.48
N ILE A 147 9.89 -1.72 -5.47
CA ILE A 147 8.57 -1.75 -6.13
C ILE A 147 8.71 -2.52 -7.43
N ILE A 148 7.86 -3.54 -7.62
CA ILE A 148 7.86 -4.35 -8.85
C ILE A 148 7.07 -3.57 -9.91
N THR A 149 7.76 -3.05 -10.92
CA THR A 149 7.18 -2.21 -11.98
C THR A 149 6.92 -2.96 -13.29
N LYS A 150 7.55 -4.13 -13.47
CA LYS A 150 7.33 -5.05 -14.59
C LYS A 150 7.39 -6.48 -14.07
N GLU A 151 6.44 -7.31 -14.49
CA GLU A 151 6.50 -8.75 -14.28
C GLU A 151 7.53 -9.33 -15.26
N THR A 152 8.41 -10.20 -14.74
CA THR A 152 9.40 -10.94 -15.56
C THR A 152 8.83 -12.30 -15.90
#